data_AF-W1EVA1-F1
#
_entry.id   AF-W1EVA1-F1
#
_cell.length_a   1.000
_cell.length_b   1.000
_cell.length_c   1.000
_cell.angle_alpha   90.00
_cell.angle_beta   90.00
_cell.angle_gamma   90.00
#
_symmetry.space_group_name_H-M   'P 1'
#
loop_
_entity.id
_entity.type
_entity.pdbx_description
1 polymer ?
#
loop_
_entity_poly.entity_id
_entity_poly.type
_entity_poly.pdbx_seq_one_letter_code
_entity_poly.pdbx_strand_id
1 'polypeptide(L)'
;MSIYKIPLPLNILEAARERITWTLNTLPRVCVSFSGGKDSGLMLHLTAELARQMGKKICVLFIDWEAQFSCTINYVQSLRELYTDVIEEFYWVALPLTTQNSLSQYQPEWQCWEPDVEWVRQPPQDAITDPDFFSFYQPGMTFEQFVREFAEWFSQKRPAAMMIGIRADESYNRFVAIASLNKQRFADDKPWTTAAPGGHSWYIYPIYDWKVADIWTWYANHQSLCNPLYNLMYQAGVPLRHMRICEPFGPEQRQGLWLYHVIEPDRWAAMCARVSGVKKWRHLRRT
;
A
#
# COMPACT_ATOMS: atom_id res chain seq x y z
N MET A 1 24.55 21.60 -0.48
CA MET A 1 23.25 21.59 -1.17
C MET A 1 22.18 22.00 -0.18
N SER A 2 21.26 22.88 -0.57
CA SER A 2 20.18 23.35 0.31
C SER A 2 19.33 22.16 0.79
N ILE A 3 19.46 21.83 2.07
CA ILE A 3 18.58 20.91 2.82
C ILE A 3 17.25 21.63 3.16
N TYR A 4 17.05 22.85 2.64
CA TYR A 4 15.94 23.72 3.02
C TYR A 4 14.67 23.28 2.30
N LYS A 5 13.65 22.94 3.10
CA LYS A 5 12.28 22.78 2.61
C LYS A 5 11.80 24.13 2.07
N ILE A 6 11.23 24.12 0.87
CA ILE A 6 10.64 25.32 0.25
C ILE A 6 9.19 25.39 0.72
N PRO A 7 8.80 26.40 1.52
CA PRO A 7 7.39 26.57 1.89
C PRO A 7 6.59 27.00 0.66
N LEU A 8 5.40 26.41 0.50
CA LEU A 8 4.43 26.80 -0.52
C LEU A 8 3.27 27.55 0.16
N PRO A 9 2.59 28.48 -0.52
CA PRO A 9 1.43 29.21 0.01
C PRO A 9 0.15 28.36 -0.04
N LEU A 10 0.27 27.06 0.22
CA LEU A 10 -0.81 26.07 0.16
C LEU A 10 -0.76 25.22 1.43
N ASN A 11 -1.92 24.83 1.93
CA ASN A 11 -1.94 23.74 2.91
C ASN A 11 -1.71 22.39 2.22
N ILE A 12 -1.30 21.39 3.00
CA ILE A 12 -0.97 20.05 2.49
C ILE A 12 -2.13 19.32 1.79
N LEU A 13 -3.38 19.62 2.16
CA LEU A 13 -4.57 19.03 1.55
C LEU A 13 -4.83 19.64 0.17
N GLU A 14 -4.73 20.96 0.06
CA GLU A 14 -4.77 21.69 -1.22
C GLU A 14 -3.68 21.19 -2.16
N ALA A 15 -2.43 21.15 -1.69
CA ALA A 15 -1.31 20.67 -2.48
C ALA A 15 -1.50 19.19 -2.91
N ALA A 16 -2.04 18.32 -2.05
CA ALA A 16 -2.34 16.94 -2.43
C ALA A 16 -3.44 16.86 -3.50
N ARG A 17 -4.52 17.63 -3.34
CA ARG A 17 -5.60 17.72 -4.34
C ARG A 17 -5.09 18.25 -5.67
N GLU A 18 -4.24 19.27 -5.70
CA GLU A 18 -3.62 19.77 -6.94
C GLU A 18 -2.78 18.69 -7.63
N ARG A 19 -1.96 17.94 -6.89
CA ARG A 19 -1.15 16.83 -7.43
C ARG A 19 -2.03 15.72 -8.01
N ILE A 20 -3.12 15.37 -7.33
CA ILE A 20 -4.07 14.34 -7.80
C ILE A 20 -4.83 14.84 -9.04
N THR A 21 -5.37 16.05 -9.01
CA THR A 21 -6.06 16.67 -10.16
C THR A 21 -5.16 16.75 -11.38
N TRP A 22 -3.90 17.17 -11.20
CA TRP A 22 -2.90 17.16 -12.27
C TRP A 22 -2.72 15.75 -12.84
N THR A 23 -2.62 14.73 -11.98
CA THR A 23 -2.45 13.33 -12.38
C THR A 23 -3.64 12.85 -13.22
N LEU A 24 -4.87 13.08 -12.76
CA LEU A 24 -6.11 12.67 -13.43
C LEU A 24 -6.35 13.39 -14.77
N ASN A 25 -5.82 14.61 -14.93
CA ASN A 25 -5.90 15.36 -16.19
C ASN A 25 -4.79 14.98 -17.18
N THR A 26 -3.60 14.67 -16.68
CA THR A 26 -2.40 14.48 -17.51
C THR A 26 -2.23 13.04 -17.97
N LEU A 27 -2.54 12.06 -17.11
CA LEU A 27 -2.31 10.65 -17.37
C LEU A 27 -3.63 9.95 -17.67
N PRO A 28 -3.79 9.32 -18.85
CA PRO A 28 -5.06 8.73 -19.29
C PRO A 28 -5.47 7.51 -18.46
N ARG A 29 -4.52 6.85 -17.79
CA ARG A 29 -4.77 5.70 -16.91
C ARG A 29 -4.13 5.94 -15.57
N VAL A 30 -4.91 5.83 -14.50
CA VAL A 30 -4.46 6.07 -13.14
C VAL A 30 -4.81 4.87 -12.27
N CYS A 31 -3.80 4.24 -11.69
CA CYS A 31 -3.96 3.15 -10.73
C CYS A 31 -3.50 3.61 -9.35
N VAL A 32 -4.36 3.44 -8.34
CA VAL A 32 -4.05 3.73 -6.94
C VAL A 32 -3.53 2.47 -6.27
N SER A 33 -2.29 2.49 -5.77
CA SER A 33 -1.76 1.42 -4.93
C SER A 33 -2.33 1.55 -3.51
N PHE A 34 -3.17 0.59 -3.14
CA PHE A 34 -3.89 0.57 -1.87
C PHE A 34 -3.44 -0.62 -1.04
N SER A 35 -3.05 -0.38 0.22
CA SER A 35 -2.53 -1.42 1.11
C SER A 35 -3.45 -1.76 2.28
N GLY A 36 -4.62 -1.11 2.36
CA GLY A 36 -5.46 -1.13 3.56
C GLY A 36 -4.95 -0.27 4.72
N GLY A 37 -3.84 0.45 4.54
CA GLY A 37 -3.27 1.35 5.53
C GLY A 37 -3.88 2.75 5.54
N LYS A 38 -3.64 3.52 6.62
CA LYS A 38 -4.17 4.89 6.80
C LYS A 38 -3.75 5.84 5.68
N ASP A 39 -2.50 5.76 5.24
CA ASP A 39 -1.90 6.67 4.26
C ASP A 39 -2.44 6.37 2.85
N SER A 40 -2.45 5.09 2.46
CA SER A 40 -2.98 4.65 1.16
C SER A 40 -4.51 4.75 1.09
N GLY A 41 -5.22 4.52 2.20
CA GLY A 41 -6.67 4.73 2.31
C GLY A 41 -7.06 6.20 2.12
N LEU A 42 -6.33 7.13 2.76
CA LEU A 42 -6.57 8.57 2.60
C LEU A 42 -6.33 8.99 1.15
N MET A 43 -5.24 8.53 0.55
CA MET A 43 -4.94 8.79 -0.86
C MET A 43 -6.05 8.27 -1.78
N LEU A 44 -6.59 7.07 -1.51
CA LEU A 44 -7.72 6.51 -2.26
C LEU A 44 -8.98 7.37 -2.10
N HIS A 45 -9.32 7.79 -0.87
CA HIS A 45 -10.46 8.68 -0.63
C HIS A 45 -10.36 9.99 -1.45
N LEU A 46 -9.22 10.68 -1.38
CA LEU A 46 -9.00 11.93 -2.11
C LEU A 46 -9.04 11.72 -3.63
N THR A 47 -8.44 10.63 -4.11
CA THR A 47 -8.38 10.33 -5.54
C THR A 47 -9.75 9.95 -6.09
N ALA A 48 -10.51 9.14 -5.36
CA ALA A 48 -11.86 8.75 -5.73
C ALA A 48 -12.82 9.95 -5.71
N GLU A 49 -12.72 10.84 -4.72
CA GLU A 49 -13.50 12.09 -4.64
C GLU A 49 -13.27 12.96 -5.88
N LEU A 50 -12.00 13.24 -6.22
CA LEU A 50 -11.65 14.06 -7.38
C LEU A 50 -11.99 13.38 -8.71
N ALA A 51 -11.76 12.07 -8.83
CA ALA A 51 -12.16 11.30 -10.01
C ALA A 51 -13.67 11.40 -10.25
N ARG A 52 -14.48 11.28 -9.20
CA ARG A 52 -15.94 11.46 -9.25
C ARG A 52 -16.31 12.85 -9.76
N GLN A 53 -15.74 13.89 -9.18
CA GLN A 53 -16.01 15.29 -9.54
C GLN A 53 -15.65 15.57 -11.02
N MET A 54 -14.60 14.92 -11.52
CA MET A 54 -14.11 15.12 -12.88
C MET A 54 -14.73 14.16 -13.91
N GLY A 55 -15.64 13.26 -13.50
CA GLY A 55 -16.21 12.23 -14.36
C GLY A 55 -15.15 11.25 -14.91
N LYS A 56 -14.07 11.03 -14.15
CA LYS A 56 -12.96 10.14 -14.50
C LYS A 56 -13.10 8.80 -13.79
N LYS A 57 -12.51 7.76 -14.38
CA LYS A 57 -12.35 6.45 -13.74
C LYS A 57 -10.91 6.23 -13.30
N ILE A 58 -10.74 5.44 -12.26
CA ILE A 58 -9.44 5.02 -11.74
C ILE A 58 -9.41 3.50 -11.59
N CYS A 59 -8.22 2.91 -11.56
CA CYS A 59 -8.01 1.54 -11.14
C CYS A 59 -7.44 1.49 -9.72
N VAL A 60 -7.58 0.37 -9.04
CA VAL A 60 -6.95 0.13 -7.73
C VAL A 60 -6.16 -1.17 -7.76
N LEU A 61 -4.95 -1.14 -7.22
CA LEU A 61 -4.13 -2.33 -7.00
C LEU A 61 -4.05 -2.61 -5.49
N PHE A 62 -4.54 -3.78 -5.09
CA PHE A 62 -4.39 -4.30 -3.73
C PHE A 62 -3.65 -5.64 -3.79
N ILE A 63 -2.49 -5.71 -3.14
CA ILE A 63 -1.76 -6.96 -2.95
C ILE A 63 -2.23 -7.61 -1.66
N ASP A 64 -2.85 -8.77 -1.82
CA ASP A 64 -3.29 -9.61 -0.75
C ASP A 64 -2.14 -10.52 -0.30
N TRP A 65 -1.72 -10.36 0.94
CA TRP A 65 -0.60 -11.08 1.51
C TRP A 65 -1.01 -12.32 2.28
N GLU A 66 -2.20 -12.91 2.12
CA GLU A 66 -2.68 -14.10 2.87
C GLU A 66 -2.91 -13.83 4.38
N ALA A 67 -1.92 -13.29 5.09
CA ALA A 67 -1.90 -13.14 6.54
C ALA A 67 -2.40 -11.78 7.07
N GLN A 68 -3.00 -10.90 6.26
CA GLN A 68 -3.56 -9.62 6.75
C GLN A 68 -4.74 -9.82 7.70
N PHE A 69 -4.89 -8.96 8.72
CA PHE A 69 -6.01 -8.95 9.67
C PHE A 69 -7.39 -8.91 8.99
N SER A 70 -8.40 -9.54 9.59
CA SER A 70 -9.75 -9.67 9.01
C SER A 70 -10.38 -8.30 8.88
N CYS A 71 -10.20 -7.44 9.89
CA CYS A 71 -10.67 -6.06 9.85
C CYS A 71 -10.03 -5.25 8.71
N THR A 72 -8.78 -5.53 8.35
CA THR A 72 -8.14 -4.93 7.16
C THR A 72 -8.77 -5.42 5.88
N ILE A 73 -9.02 -6.73 5.75
CA ILE A 73 -9.67 -7.30 4.55
C ILE A 73 -11.10 -6.77 4.40
N ASN A 74 -11.86 -6.72 5.48
CA ASN A 74 -13.21 -6.15 5.48
C ASN A 74 -13.18 -4.66 5.11
N TYR A 75 -12.20 -3.89 5.62
CA TYR A 75 -12.02 -2.49 5.25
C TYR A 75 -11.70 -2.32 3.76
N VAL A 76 -10.84 -3.17 3.20
CA VAL A 76 -10.50 -3.14 1.77
C VAL A 76 -11.73 -3.42 0.93
N GLN A 77 -12.52 -4.44 1.30
CA GLN A 77 -13.79 -4.75 0.66
C GLN A 77 -14.79 -3.57 0.74
N SER A 78 -14.93 -2.94 1.91
CA SER A 78 -15.81 -1.78 2.07
C SER A 78 -15.40 -0.59 1.18
N LEU A 79 -14.10 -0.32 1.00
CA LEU A 79 -13.67 0.73 0.09
C LEU A 79 -13.89 0.38 -1.38
N ARG A 80 -13.71 -0.90 -1.75
CA ARG A 80 -14.01 -1.39 -3.09
C ARG A 80 -15.49 -1.18 -3.44
N GLU A 81 -16.38 -1.50 -2.53
CA GLU A 81 -17.83 -1.30 -2.67
C GLU A 81 -18.20 0.19 -2.69
N LEU A 82 -17.67 0.97 -1.74
CA LEU A 82 -17.95 2.40 -1.60
C LEU A 82 -17.61 3.20 -2.87
N TYR A 83 -16.58 2.76 -3.60
CA TYR A 83 -16.05 3.46 -4.76
C TYR A 83 -16.29 2.73 -6.09
N THR A 84 -17.23 1.79 -6.14
CA THR A 84 -17.58 1.06 -7.37
C THR A 84 -18.02 2.00 -8.51
N ASP A 85 -18.56 3.17 -8.17
CA ASP A 85 -19.00 4.18 -9.15
C ASP A 85 -17.84 4.89 -9.86
N VAL A 86 -16.61 4.84 -9.32
CA VAL A 86 -15.41 5.48 -9.90
C VAL A 86 -14.27 4.52 -10.21
N ILE A 87 -14.25 3.35 -9.56
CA ILE A 87 -13.27 2.31 -9.82
C ILE A 87 -13.70 1.54 -11.09
N GLU A 88 -12.87 1.61 -12.12
CA GLU A 88 -13.02 0.82 -13.36
C GLU A 88 -12.61 -0.62 -13.14
N GLU A 89 -11.46 -0.84 -12.48
CA GLU A 89 -10.96 -2.17 -12.17
C GLU A 89 -10.30 -2.18 -10.78
N PHE A 90 -10.62 -3.20 -9.99
CA PHE A 90 -10.03 -3.42 -8.67
C PHE A 90 -9.20 -4.71 -8.72
N TYR A 91 -7.91 -4.56 -8.98
CA TYR A 91 -6.97 -5.67 -9.01
C TYR A 91 -6.69 -6.15 -7.57
N TRP A 92 -7.52 -7.09 -7.10
CA TRP A 92 -7.28 -7.82 -5.86
C TRP A 92 -6.37 -9.01 -6.16
N VAL A 93 -5.07 -8.86 -5.94
CA VAL A 93 -4.07 -9.87 -6.31
C VAL A 93 -3.82 -10.82 -5.15
N ALA A 94 -4.18 -12.09 -5.31
CA ALA A 94 -3.93 -13.18 -4.37
C ALA A 94 -3.09 -14.29 -5.05
N LEU A 95 -1.98 -13.87 -5.66
CA LEU A 95 -1.02 -14.74 -6.36
C LEU A 95 0.17 -15.07 -5.46
N PRO A 96 0.87 -16.20 -5.71
CA PRO A 96 2.11 -16.49 -5.03
C PRO A 96 3.18 -15.40 -5.23
N LEU A 97 3.54 -14.67 -4.17
CA LEU A 97 4.56 -13.61 -4.20
C LEU A 97 5.54 -13.79 -3.04
N THR A 98 6.82 -13.66 -3.36
CA THR A 98 7.90 -13.84 -2.38
C THR A 98 8.31 -12.50 -1.76
N THR A 99 8.48 -12.48 -0.44
CA THR A 99 9.02 -11.36 0.33
C THR A 99 9.99 -11.85 1.42
N GLN A 100 10.69 -10.92 2.06
CA GLN A 100 11.62 -11.22 3.13
C GLN A 100 10.89 -11.68 4.40
N ASN A 101 11.37 -12.76 5.01
CA ASN A 101 10.95 -13.23 6.32
C ASN A 101 11.98 -12.84 7.38
N SER A 102 11.75 -11.73 8.07
CA SER A 102 12.63 -11.24 9.12
C SER A 102 12.55 -12.06 10.43
N LEU A 103 11.71 -13.10 10.51
CA LEU A 103 11.48 -13.89 11.73
C LEU A 103 12.35 -15.15 11.81
N SER A 104 12.98 -15.56 10.72
CA SER A 104 13.72 -16.81 10.64
C SER A 104 15.02 -16.63 9.86
N GLN A 105 16.13 -17.09 10.45
CA GLN A 105 17.40 -17.22 9.73
C GLN A 105 17.46 -18.49 8.87
N TYR A 106 16.59 -19.47 9.14
CA TYR A 106 16.54 -20.74 8.43
C TYR A 106 15.67 -20.68 7.17
N GLN A 107 14.65 -19.80 7.19
CA GLN A 107 13.77 -19.52 6.07
C GLN A 107 13.68 -17.99 5.96
N PRO A 108 14.66 -17.35 5.31
CA PRO A 108 14.79 -15.89 5.25
C PRO A 108 13.79 -15.25 4.28
N GLU A 109 13.02 -16.06 3.55
CA GLU A 109 11.97 -15.65 2.64
C GLU A 109 10.66 -16.33 3.02
N TRP A 110 9.56 -15.70 2.64
CA TRP A 110 8.22 -16.24 2.76
C TRP A 110 7.43 -15.90 1.50
N GLN A 111 6.66 -16.87 1.02
CA GLN A 111 5.79 -16.70 -0.13
C GLN A 111 4.34 -16.75 0.34
N CYS A 112 3.56 -15.68 0.13
CA CYS A 112 2.11 -15.75 0.34
C CYS A 112 1.46 -16.63 -0.74
N TRP A 113 0.29 -17.21 -0.47
CA TRP A 113 -0.49 -17.98 -1.45
C TRP A 113 0.27 -19.12 -2.16
N GLU A 114 1.32 -19.65 -1.52
CA GLU A 114 2.14 -20.75 -2.04
C GLU A 114 1.26 -21.98 -2.36
N PRO A 115 1.43 -22.64 -3.52
CA PRO A 115 0.66 -23.83 -3.86
C PRO A 115 0.96 -24.99 -2.91
N ASP A 116 0.03 -25.94 -2.81
CA ASP A 116 0.19 -27.21 -2.07
C ASP A 116 0.48 -27.08 -0.56
N VAL A 117 0.19 -25.92 0.04
CA VAL A 117 0.25 -25.69 1.49
C VAL A 117 -1.07 -25.17 2.05
N GLU A 118 -1.29 -25.38 3.35
CA GLU A 118 -2.47 -24.85 4.04
C GLU A 118 -2.31 -23.36 4.31
N TRP A 119 -3.15 -22.54 3.66
CA TRP A 119 -3.14 -21.08 3.82
C TRP A 119 -3.78 -20.61 5.13
N VAL A 120 -3.37 -19.42 5.60
CA VAL A 120 -3.92 -18.78 6.80
C VAL A 120 -5.41 -18.43 6.66
N ARG A 121 -5.87 -18.19 5.42
CA ARG A 121 -7.27 -17.96 5.05
C ARG A 121 -7.45 -18.21 3.57
N GLN A 122 -8.71 -18.17 3.12
CA GLN A 122 -9.04 -18.17 1.70
C GLN A 122 -9.06 -16.73 1.14
N PRO A 123 -8.73 -16.55 -0.16
CA PRO A 123 -8.93 -15.28 -0.83
C PRO A 123 -10.43 -15.06 -1.13
N PRO A 124 -10.89 -13.82 -1.34
CA PRO A 124 -12.23 -13.56 -1.88
C PRO A 124 -12.43 -14.27 -3.22
N GLN A 125 -13.68 -14.62 -3.55
CA GLN A 125 -14.02 -15.39 -4.76
C GLN A 125 -13.58 -14.71 -6.07
N ASP A 126 -13.58 -13.39 -6.09
CA ASP A 126 -13.25 -12.56 -7.25
C ASP A 126 -11.82 -11.99 -7.20
N ALA A 127 -10.99 -12.50 -6.29
CA ALA A 127 -9.57 -12.22 -6.29
C ALA A 127 -8.87 -12.90 -7.46
N ILE A 128 -7.86 -12.23 -8.01
CA ILE A 128 -6.97 -12.76 -9.04
C ILE A 128 -6.07 -13.81 -8.38
N THR A 129 -6.43 -15.07 -8.61
CA THR A 129 -5.73 -16.26 -8.12
C THR A 129 -5.15 -17.11 -9.26
N ASP A 130 -5.55 -16.82 -10.50
CA ASP A 130 -5.05 -17.48 -11.70
C ASP A 130 -3.67 -16.93 -12.11
N PRO A 131 -2.60 -17.74 -12.10
CA PRO A 131 -1.27 -17.34 -12.55
C PRO A 131 -1.24 -16.80 -13.98
N ASP A 132 -2.17 -17.20 -14.85
CA ASP A 132 -2.18 -16.80 -16.26
C ASP A 132 -2.87 -15.44 -16.49
N PHE A 133 -3.47 -14.84 -15.46
CA PHE A 133 -4.17 -13.55 -15.57
C PHE A 133 -3.25 -12.42 -16.06
N PHE A 134 -2.02 -12.37 -15.54
CA PHE A 134 -1.02 -11.39 -15.93
C PHE A 134 0.03 -12.04 -16.83
N SER A 135 0.16 -11.59 -18.07
CA SER A 135 1.12 -12.14 -19.03
C SER A 135 2.60 -12.02 -18.61
N PHE A 136 2.91 -11.17 -17.63
CA PHE A 136 4.25 -10.99 -17.08
C PHE A 136 4.53 -11.82 -15.83
N TYR A 137 3.49 -12.38 -15.20
CA TYR A 137 3.62 -13.03 -13.91
C TYR A 137 4.48 -14.29 -14.04
N GLN A 138 5.36 -14.48 -13.06
CA GLN A 138 6.16 -15.69 -12.91
C GLN A 138 5.93 -16.22 -11.49
N PRO A 139 5.68 -17.53 -11.34
CA PRO A 139 5.46 -18.14 -10.02
C PRO A 139 6.57 -17.78 -9.03
N GLY A 140 6.18 -17.22 -7.89
CA GLY A 140 7.10 -16.89 -6.80
C GLY A 140 8.01 -15.68 -7.05
N MET A 141 7.74 -14.85 -8.07
CA MET A 141 8.45 -13.58 -8.26
C MET A 141 8.37 -12.70 -7.01
N THR A 142 9.37 -11.85 -6.81
CA THR A 142 9.36 -10.95 -5.64
C THR A 142 8.29 -9.87 -5.82
N PHE A 143 7.82 -9.33 -4.70
CA PHE A 143 6.90 -8.20 -4.71
C PHE A 143 7.43 -6.99 -5.49
N GLU A 144 8.71 -6.65 -5.33
CA GLU A 144 9.34 -5.53 -6.04
C GLU A 144 9.33 -5.75 -7.55
N GLN A 145 9.60 -6.99 -7.99
CA GLN A 145 9.50 -7.34 -9.40
C GLN A 145 8.04 -7.26 -9.86
N PHE A 146 7.09 -7.78 -9.08
CA PHE A 146 5.67 -7.76 -9.43
C PHE A 146 5.16 -6.35 -9.65
N VAL A 147 5.39 -5.42 -8.72
CA VAL A 147 4.89 -4.04 -8.85
C VAL A 147 5.54 -3.29 -10.02
N ARG A 148 6.80 -3.61 -10.33
CA ARG A 148 7.51 -3.04 -11.49
C ARG A 148 6.89 -3.53 -12.80
N GLU A 149 6.74 -4.83 -12.96
CA GLU A 149 6.16 -5.42 -14.17
C GLU A 149 4.67 -5.07 -14.31
N PHE A 150 3.94 -5.00 -13.20
CA PHE A 150 2.55 -4.53 -13.18
C PHE A 150 2.45 -3.10 -13.72
N ALA A 151 3.35 -2.19 -13.34
CA ALA A 151 3.31 -0.82 -13.83
C ALA A 151 3.50 -0.74 -15.36
N GLU A 152 4.36 -1.58 -15.93
CA GLU A 152 4.56 -1.64 -17.38
C GLU A 152 3.38 -2.32 -18.08
N TRP A 153 2.90 -3.45 -17.58
CA TRP A 153 1.72 -4.14 -18.10
C TRP A 153 0.47 -3.25 -18.05
N PHE A 154 0.25 -2.57 -16.91
CA PHE A 154 -0.85 -1.65 -16.72
C PHE A 154 -0.75 -0.45 -17.66
N SER A 155 0.45 -0.01 -18.06
CA SER A 155 0.60 1.09 -19.01
C SER A 155 0.01 0.78 -20.39
N GLN A 156 0.01 -0.50 -20.80
CA GLN A 156 -0.27 -0.91 -22.19
C GLN A 156 0.52 -0.09 -23.22
N LYS A 157 1.79 0.24 -22.92
CA LYS A 157 2.66 1.09 -23.76
C LYS A 157 2.10 2.50 -24.00
N ARG A 158 1.28 2.99 -23.07
CA ARG A 158 0.73 4.36 -23.06
C ARG A 158 0.99 5.00 -21.71
N PRO A 159 1.04 6.34 -21.63
CA PRO A 159 1.27 7.03 -20.37
C PRO A 159 0.30 6.59 -19.26
N ALA A 160 0.84 6.17 -18.11
CA ALA A 160 0.03 5.73 -16.98
C ALA A 160 0.61 6.20 -15.63
N ALA A 161 -0.27 6.37 -14.65
CA ALA A 161 0.07 6.75 -13.29
C ALA A 161 -0.05 5.55 -12.34
N MET A 162 0.98 5.33 -11.53
CA MET A 162 0.95 4.45 -10.35
C MET A 162 1.02 5.34 -9.11
N MET A 163 -0.11 5.58 -8.45
CA MET A 163 -0.16 6.43 -7.26
C MET A 163 0.23 5.65 -6.01
N ILE A 164 1.17 6.17 -5.22
CA ILE A 164 1.73 5.49 -4.05
C ILE A 164 1.64 6.40 -2.82
N GLY A 165 1.01 5.88 -1.77
CA GLY A 165 0.79 6.59 -0.51
C GLY A 165 1.99 6.56 0.43
N ILE A 166 3.17 7.01 -0.01
CA ILE A 166 4.33 7.21 0.87
C ILE A 166 4.38 8.63 1.42
N ARG A 167 4.97 8.77 2.61
CA ARG A 167 5.32 10.07 3.20
C ARG A 167 6.83 10.14 3.42
N ALA A 168 7.46 11.24 3.02
CA ALA A 168 8.90 11.45 3.15
C ALA A 168 9.37 11.43 4.61
N ASP A 169 8.49 11.80 5.55
CA ASP A 169 8.76 11.82 6.99
C ASP A 169 8.75 10.41 7.64
N GLU A 170 8.41 9.35 6.90
CA GLU A 170 8.38 7.97 7.43
C GLU A 170 9.75 7.31 7.52
N SER A 171 10.65 7.56 6.56
CA SER A 171 12.00 7.00 6.56
C SER A 171 12.94 7.75 5.62
N TYR A 172 14.24 7.60 5.84
CA TYR A 172 15.26 8.15 4.94
C TYR A 172 15.09 7.66 3.50
N ASN A 173 14.81 6.36 3.30
CA ASN A 173 14.60 5.79 1.97
C ASN A 173 13.41 6.44 1.24
N ARG A 174 12.33 6.75 1.95
CA ARG A 174 11.19 7.48 1.38
C ARG A 174 11.51 8.92 1.10
N PHE A 175 12.27 9.59 1.97
CA PHE A 175 12.77 10.92 1.68
C PHE A 175 13.60 10.93 0.40
N VAL A 176 14.53 9.98 0.23
CA VAL A 176 15.35 9.85 -0.98
C VAL A 176 14.52 9.55 -2.22
N ALA A 177 13.48 8.71 -2.13
CA ALA A 177 12.56 8.46 -3.25
C ALA A 177 11.91 9.76 -3.78
N ILE A 178 11.67 10.73 -2.91
CA ILE A 178 11.12 12.04 -3.29
C ILE A 178 12.22 13.01 -3.71
N ALA A 179 13.25 13.16 -2.89
CA ALA A 179 14.24 14.23 -3.00
C ALA A 179 15.41 13.92 -3.96
N SER A 180 15.55 12.67 -4.43
CA SER A 180 16.64 12.29 -5.34
C SER A 180 16.65 13.18 -6.59
N LEU A 181 17.82 13.72 -6.91
CA LEU A 181 18.09 14.45 -8.15
C LEU A 181 18.40 13.50 -9.31
N ASN A 182 18.76 12.26 -9.02
CA ASN A 182 19.12 11.26 -10.02
C ASN A 182 17.89 10.54 -10.60
N LYS A 183 16.70 10.79 -10.04
CA LYS A 183 15.46 10.18 -10.53
C LYS A 183 14.96 10.95 -11.76
N GLN A 184 14.49 10.22 -12.76
CA GLN A 184 13.78 10.82 -13.88
C GLN A 184 12.38 11.20 -13.43
N ARG A 185 12.04 12.48 -13.51
CA ARG A 185 10.71 13.00 -13.19
C ARG A 185 9.86 13.08 -14.46
N PHE A 186 8.55 13.25 -14.31
CA PHE A 186 7.68 13.59 -15.44
C PHE A 186 8.08 14.92 -16.08
N ALA A 187 8.35 15.92 -15.25
CA ALA A 187 8.90 17.22 -15.63
C ALA A 187 9.68 17.83 -14.45
N ASP A 188 10.52 18.83 -14.72
CA ASP A 188 11.38 19.46 -13.70
C ASP A 188 10.56 20.04 -12.53
N ASP A 189 9.41 20.61 -12.83
CA ASP A 189 8.46 21.21 -11.89
C ASP A 189 7.46 20.20 -11.28
N LYS A 190 7.71 18.89 -11.46
CA LYS A 190 6.91 17.78 -10.89
C LYS A 190 7.77 16.87 -10.00
N PRO A 191 8.32 17.37 -8.87
CA PRO A 191 9.22 16.60 -8.00
C PRO A 191 8.59 15.37 -7.33
N TRP A 192 7.26 15.32 -7.23
CA TRP A 192 6.51 14.18 -6.68
C TRP A 192 6.29 13.03 -7.67
N THR A 193 6.98 13.05 -8.81
CA THR A 193 6.87 12.03 -9.85
C THR A 193 8.19 11.29 -10.04
N THR A 194 8.14 10.04 -10.49
CA THR A 194 9.32 9.25 -10.86
C THR A 194 8.96 8.31 -12.00
N ALA A 195 9.70 8.36 -13.10
CA ALA A 195 9.52 7.46 -14.23
C ALA A 195 9.83 6.02 -13.80
N ALA A 196 8.97 5.09 -14.20
CA ALA A 196 9.23 3.67 -14.05
C ALA A 196 10.24 3.20 -15.13
N PRO A 197 10.98 2.11 -14.89
CA PRO A 197 12.03 1.63 -15.82
C PRO A 197 11.57 1.33 -17.26
N GLY A 198 10.27 1.11 -17.51
CA GLY A 198 9.71 0.87 -18.85
C GLY A 198 9.35 2.13 -19.65
N GLY A 199 9.41 3.32 -19.04
CA GLY A 199 9.25 4.62 -19.73
C GLY A 199 7.81 5.02 -20.05
N HIS A 200 6.82 4.15 -19.88
CA HIS A 200 5.40 4.44 -20.12
C HIS A 200 4.60 4.75 -18.85
N SER A 201 5.17 4.50 -17.67
CA SER A 201 4.47 4.73 -16.40
C SER A 201 5.29 5.61 -15.45
N TRP A 202 4.58 6.33 -14.58
CA TRP A 202 5.16 7.18 -13.55
C TRP A 202 4.59 6.83 -12.19
N TYR A 203 5.47 6.65 -11.21
CA TYR A 203 5.12 6.66 -9.81
C TYR A 203 4.79 8.08 -9.36
N ILE A 204 3.62 8.25 -8.75
CA ILE A 204 3.10 9.54 -8.29
C ILE A 204 2.93 9.49 -6.77
N TYR A 205 3.48 10.49 -6.06
CA TYR A 205 3.50 10.54 -4.60
C TYR A 205 2.67 11.73 -4.07
N PRO A 206 1.34 11.72 -4.17
CA PRO A 206 0.50 12.90 -3.94
C PRO A 206 0.45 13.38 -2.48
N ILE A 207 0.92 12.57 -1.52
CA ILE A 207 0.88 12.89 -0.08
C ILE A 207 2.27 12.90 0.55
N TYR A 208 3.34 13.03 -0.24
CA TYR A 208 4.71 12.84 0.24
C TYR A 208 5.13 13.75 1.40
N ASP A 209 4.53 14.93 1.51
CA ASP A 209 4.80 16.00 2.46
C ASP A 209 3.91 15.94 3.71
N TRP A 210 2.99 14.98 3.78
CA TRP A 210 2.12 14.79 4.93
C TRP A 210 2.86 14.16 6.11
N LYS A 211 2.49 14.57 7.32
CA LYS A 211 2.93 13.95 8.57
C LYS A 211 1.84 13.04 9.13
N VAL A 212 2.22 12.19 10.08
CA VAL A 212 1.26 11.29 10.74
C VAL A 212 0.10 12.04 11.41
N ALA A 213 0.37 13.20 12.02
CA ALA A 213 -0.67 14.03 12.64
C ALA A 213 -1.67 14.57 11.62
N ASP A 214 -1.20 14.91 10.41
CA ASP A 214 -2.04 15.41 9.33
C ASP A 214 -3.02 14.35 8.84
N ILE A 215 -2.54 13.11 8.68
CA ILE A 215 -3.37 11.96 8.29
C ILE A 215 -4.52 11.78 9.29
N TRP A 216 -4.21 11.75 10.59
CA TRP A 216 -5.23 11.58 11.63
C TRP A 216 -6.18 12.77 11.75
N THR A 217 -5.66 14.00 11.61
CA THR A 217 -6.48 15.22 11.58
C THR A 217 -7.46 15.19 10.42
N TRP A 218 -7.03 14.72 9.25
CA TRP A 218 -7.90 14.58 8.09
C TRP A 218 -9.03 13.58 8.35
N TYR A 219 -8.73 12.37 8.86
CA TYR A 219 -9.76 11.37 9.17
C TYR A 219 -10.76 11.88 10.23
N ALA A 220 -10.27 12.59 11.26
CA ALA A 220 -11.12 13.18 12.29
C ALA A 220 -12.09 14.22 11.72
N ASN A 221 -11.63 15.03 10.75
CA ASN A 221 -12.43 16.10 10.16
C ASN A 221 -13.38 15.64 9.04
N HIS A 222 -13.09 14.54 8.35
CA HIS A 222 -13.84 14.10 7.15
C HIS A 222 -14.75 12.90 7.39
N GLN A 223 -14.67 12.24 8.57
CA GLN A 223 -15.46 11.05 8.92
C GLN A 223 -15.44 9.93 7.85
N SER A 224 -14.38 9.90 7.04
CA SER A 224 -14.18 8.87 6.02
C SER A 224 -13.81 7.54 6.66
N LEU A 225 -14.16 6.43 6.00
CA LEU A 225 -13.84 5.09 6.50
C LEU A 225 -12.34 4.94 6.71
N CYS A 226 -11.93 4.59 7.92
CA CYS A 226 -10.55 4.26 8.25
C CYS A 226 -10.49 2.79 8.67
N ASN A 227 -9.33 2.15 8.45
CA ASN A 227 -9.15 0.76 8.84
C ASN A 227 -9.38 0.59 10.35
N PRO A 228 -10.37 -0.22 10.78
CA PRO A 228 -10.70 -0.41 12.19
C PRO A 228 -9.54 -0.98 13.02
N LEU A 229 -8.55 -1.61 12.39
CA LEU A 229 -7.34 -2.11 13.06
C LEU A 229 -6.62 -0.99 13.84
N TYR A 230 -6.67 0.25 13.36
CA TYR A 230 -6.02 1.36 14.04
C TYR A 230 -6.65 1.70 15.39
N ASN A 231 -7.97 1.54 15.52
CA ASN A 231 -8.64 1.69 16.82
C ASN A 231 -8.20 0.59 17.79
N LEU A 232 -8.04 -0.64 17.30
CA LEU A 232 -7.55 -1.77 18.10
C LEU A 232 -6.08 -1.57 18.50
N MET A 233 -5.23 -1.08 17.58
CA MET A 233 -3.84 -0.69 17.88
C MET A 233 -3.79 0.41 18.96
N TYR A 234 -4.65 1.42 18.86
CA TYR A 234 -4.74 2.50 19.84
C TYR A 234 -5.14 1.97 21.22
N GLN A 235 -6.20 1.16 21.29
CA GLN A 235 -6.66 0.51 22.53
C GLN A 235 -5.58 -0.39 23.14
N ALA A 236 -4.76 -1.02 22.30
CA ALA A 236 -3.64 -1.85 22.72
C ALA A 236 -2.38 -1.04 23.11
N GLY A 237 -2.42 0.30 23.05
CA GLY A 237 -1.34 1.19 23.46
C GLY A 237 -0.22 1.37 22.43
N VAL A 238 -0.45 1.03 21.15
CA VAL A 238 0.53 1.24 20.08
C VAL A 238 0.69 2.75 19.83
N PRO A 239 1.92 3.32 19.89
CA PRO A 239 2.13 4.72 19.55
C PRO A 239 1.75 5.03 18.10
N LEU A 240 1.16 6.20 17.82
CA LEU A 240 0.70 6.59 16.48
C LEU A 240 1.78 6.43 15.38
N ARG A 241 3.04 6.70 15.70
CA ARG A 241 4.18 6.54 14.76
C ARG A 241 4.46 5.09 14.37
N HIS A 242 4.05 4.12 15.19
CA HIS A 242 4.23 2.68 14.94
C HIS A 242 2.96 2.02 14.37
N MET A 243 1.87 2.77 14.22
CA MET A 243 0.63 2.27 13.61
C MET A 243 0.78 2.14 12.10
N ARG A 244 1.10 0.93 11.65
CA ARG A 244 1.38 0.62 10.26
C ARG A 244 0.77 -0.71 9.82
N ILE A 245 0.38 -0.74 8.55
CA ILE A 245 -0.07 -1.93 7.83
C ILE A 245 0.82 -2.02 6.59
N CYS A 246 1.57 -3.10 6.46
CA CYS A 246 2.41 -3.41 5.30
C CYS A 246 2.56 -4.92 5.14
N GLU A 247 3.48 -5.36 4.26
CA GLU A 247 3.80 -6.77 4.05
C GLU A 247 4.02 -7.49 5.39
N PRO A 248 3.43 -8.67 5.58
CA PRO A 248 3.60 -9.42 6.81
C PRO A 248 5.03 -9.98 6.86
N PHE A 249 5.61 -10.04 8.06
CA PHE A 249 6.93 -10.61 8.35
C PHE A 249 8.16 -9.85 7.82
N GLY A 250 7.96 -8.78 7.04
CA GLY A 250 9.03 -7.84 6.72
C GLY A 250 9.56 -7.10 7.96
N PRO A 251 10.73 -6.43 7.86
CA PRO A 251 11.41 -5.79 9.00
C PRO A 251 10.53 -4.78 9.75
N GLU A 252 9.63 -4.11 9.04
CA GLU A 252 8.77 -3.05 9.57
C GLU A 252 7.51 -3.57 10.27
N GLN A 253 6.92 -4.68 9.80
CA GLN A 253 5.68 -5.25 10.37
C GLN A 253 5.93 -6.19 11.55
N ARG A 254 7.16 -6.68 11.72
CA ARG A 254 7.56 -7.55 12.85
C ARG A 254 7.16 -6.99 14.23
N GLN A 255 7.16 -5.67 14.39
CA GLN A 255 6.78 -4.99 15.64
C GLN A 255 5.29 -5.14 15.99
N GLY A 256 4.43 -5.40 15.01
CA GLY A 256 2.97 -5.54 15.19
C GLY A 256 2.48 -6.98 15.36
N LEU A 257 3.33 -8.00 15.23
CA LEU A 257 2.91 -9.41 15.20
C LEU A 257 2.22 -9.87 16.48
N TRP A 258 2.57 -9.30 17.64
CA TRP A 258 1.92 -9.61 18.91
C TRP A 258 0.43 -9.25 18.93
N LEU A 259 -0.01 -8.33 18.07
CA LEU A 259 -1.42 -7.94 17.98
C LEU A 259 -2.29 -9.09 17.47
N TYR A 260 -1.78 -9.96 16.59
CA TYR A 260 -2.54 -11.14 16.13
C TYR A 260 -2.91 -12.07 17.27
N HIS A 261 -2.01 -12.29 18.23
CA HIS A 261 -2.31 -13.11 19.41
C HIS A 261 -3.47 -12.53 20.26
N VAL A 262 -3.66 -11.22 20.24
CA VAL A 262 -4.67 -10.53 21.06
C VAL A 262 -5.97 -10.33 20.30
N ILE A 263 -5.89 -10.02 19.01
CA ILE A 263 -7.03 -9.63 18.18
C ILE A 263 -7.60 -10.83 17.41
N GLU A 264 -6.76 -11.75 16.94
CA GLU A 264 -7.17 -12.89 16.08
C GLU A 264 -6.44 -14.19 16.49
N PRO A 265 -6.75 -14.77 17.67
CA PRO A 265 -6.01 -15.92 18.21
C PRO A 265 -6.05 -17.16 17.29
N ASP A 266 -7.16 -17.39 16.59
CA ASP A 266 -7.27 -18.52 15.65
C ASP A 266 -6.35 -18.32 14.43
N ARG A 267 -6.31 -17.11 13.89
CA ARG A 267 -5.37 -16.79 12.80
C ARG A 267 -3.92 -16.82 13.23
N TRP A 268 -3.64 -16.45 14.48
CA TRP A 268 -2.31 -16.63 15.05
C TRP A 268 -1.87 -18.10 15.04
N ALA A 269 -2.78 -19.04 15.35
CA ALA A 269 -2.47 -20.47 15.28
C ALA A 269 -2.17 -20.92 13.85
N ALA A 270 -3.00 -20.52 12.87
CA ALA A 270 -2.76 -20.80 11.46
C ALA A 270 -1.43 -20.21 10.95
N MET A 271 -1.14 -18.95 11.26
CA MET A 271 0.15 -18.32 10.93
C MET A 271 1.34 -19.03 11.57
N CYS A 272 1.21 -19.52 12.81
CA CYS A 272 2.26 -20.28 13.49
C CYS A 272 2.56 -21.63 12.82
N ALA A 273 1.56 -22.24 12.17
CA ALA A 273 1.74 -23.46 11.39
C ALA A 273 2.34 -23.16 10.01
N ARG A 274 1.91 -22.05 9.39
CA ARG A 274 2.27 -21.64 8.03
C ARG A 274 3.65 -21.01 7.90
N VAL A 275 4.12 -20.24 8.90
CA VAL A 275 5.29 -19.36 8.75
C VAL A 275 6.35 -19.67 9.81
N SER A 276 7.54 -20.03 9.33
CA SER A 276 8.68 -20.29 10.21
C SER A 276 9.11 -19.04 10.97
N GLY A 277 9.35 -19.20 12.27
CA GLY A 277 9.77 -18.13 13.17
C GLY A 277 8.64 -17.45 13.95
N VAL A 278 7.38 -17.48 13.46
CA VAL A 278 6.25 -16.78 14.10
C VAL A 278 6.04 -17.17 15.57
N LYS A 279 6.13 -18.47 15.89
CA LYS A 279 5.97 -18.98 17.28
C LYS A 279 6.90 -18.30 18.31
N LYS A 280 8.11 -17.90 17.91
CA LYS A 280 9.09 -17.27 18.80
C LYS A 280 8.74 -15.83 19.18
N TRP A 281 7.83 -15.18 18.43
CA TRP A 281 7.43 -13.78 18.61
C TRP A 281 6.27 -13.57 19.59
N ARG A 282 5.74 -14.66 20.17
CA ARG A 282 4.63 -14.64 21.15
C ARG A 282 4.91 -13.79 22.40
N HIS A 283 6.17 -13.69 22.82
CA HIS A 283 6.55 -13.10 24.11
C HIS A 283 7.21 -11.72 24.01
N LEU A 284 7.33 -11.15 22.82
CA LEU A 284 7.94 -9.83 22.63
C LEU A 284 6.90 -8.71 22.80
N ARG A 285 6.33 -8.65 24.01
CA ARG A 285 5.80 -7.40 24.57
C ARG A 285 6.90 -6.78 25.44
N ARG A 286 7.18 -5.50 25.20
CA ARG A 286 8.02 -4.59 26.01
C ARG A 286 9.53 -4.68 25.79
N THR A 287 9.99 -3.93 24.80
CA THR A 287 10.95 -2.82 24.99
C THR A 287 10.60 -1.73 24.00
#